data_AF-A0A256W619-F1
#
_entry.id   AF-A0A256W619-F1
#
_cell.length_a   1.000
_cell.length_b   1.000
_cell.length_c   1.000
_cell.angle_alpha   90.00
_cell.angle_beta   90.00
_cell.angle_gamma   90.00
#
_symmetry.space_group_name_H-M   'P 1'
#
loop_
_entity.id
_entity.type
_entity.pdbx_description
1 polymer ?
#
loop_
_entity_poly.entity_id
_entity_poly.type
_entity_poly.pdbx_seq_one_letter_code
_entity_poly.pdbx_strand_id
1 'polypeptide(L)' 'MFDQDSVNMKVVVSKPKPQDFEKSTQVVATGKMGDKVFLCSSVLLKCPSKYEGGSPAQIETQTIIND' A
#
# COMPACT_ATOMS: atom_id res chain seq x y z
N MET A 1 13.17 -4.39 4.82
CA MET A 1 12.19 -3.29 4.64
C MET A 1 12.18 -2.53 5.94
N PHE A 2 12.28 -1.21 5.88
CA PHE A 2 12.22 -0.36 7.07
C PHE A 2 10.78 0.05 7.35
N ASP A 3 10.38 0.02 8.61
CA ASP A 3 9.14 0.66 9.06
C ASP A 3 9.38 2.15 9.39
N GLN A 4 8.36 2.80 9.96
CA GLN A 4 8.41 4.23 10.30
C GLN A 4 9.37 4.53 11.47
N ASP A 5 9.66 3.54 12.32
CA ASP A 5 10.61 3.64 13.43
C ASP A 5 12.04 3.27 13.00
N SER A 6 12.29 3.16 11.68
CA SER A 6 13.56 2.77 11.09
C SER A 6 14.03 1.36 11.47
N VAL A 7 13.10 0.46 11.84
CA VAL A 7 13.42 -0.93 12.14
C VAL A 7 13.44 -1.73 10.85
N ASN A 8 14.55 -2.43 10.58
CA ASN A 8 14.65 -3.29 9.41
C ASN A 8 14.08 -4.69 9.69
N MET A 9 13.11 -5.11 8.88
CA MET A 9 12.52 -6.44 8.94
C MET A 9 12.52 -7.12 7.57
N LYS A 10 12.72 -8.45 7.57
CA LYS A 10 12.54 -9.28 6.39
C LYS A 10 11.06 -9.62 6.22
N VAL A 11 10.51 -9.20 5.09
CA VAL A 11 9.11 -9.44 4.71
C VAL A 11 9.09 -10.40 3.53
N VAL A 12 8.29 -11.46 3.62
CA VAL A 12 8.10 -12.45 2.56
C VAL A 12 6.67 -12.35 2.06
N VAL A 13 6.50 -12.10 0.76
CA VAL A 13 5.20 -12.04 0.07
C VAL A 13 5.18 -13.18 -0.94
N SER A 14 4.17 -14.04 -0.90
CA SER A 14 4.01 -15.15 -1.86
C SER A 14 3.28 -14.74 -3.15
N LYS A 15 2.76 -13.52 -3.20
CA LYS A 15 2.09 -12.95 -4.38
C LYS A 15 3.10 -12.27 -5.33
N PRO A 16 2.81 -12.23 -6.63
CA PRO A 16 3.60 -11.46 -7.58
C PRO A 16 3.75 -10.00 -7.15
N LYS A 17 4.89 -9.39 -7.50
CA LYS A 17 5.12 -7.97 -7.28
C LYS A 17 4.09 -7.14 -8.05
N PRO A 18 3.36 -6.22 -7.41
CA PRO A 18 2.46 -5.30 -8.11
C PRO A 18 3.19 -4.48 -9.18
N GLN A 19 2.55 -4.23 -10.32
CA GLN A 19 3.13 -3.47 -11.43
C GLN A 19 3.54 -2.04 -11.01
N ASP A 20 2.71 -1.38 -10.20
CA ASP A 20 2.94 -0.01 -9.75
C ASP A 20 3.75 0.10 -8.46
N PHE A 21 4.41 -0.99 -8.02
CA PHE A 21 5.17 -1.02 -6.77
C PHE A 21 6.21 0.12 -6.70
N GLU A 22 6.92 0.40 -7.79
CA GLU A 22 7.95 1.44 -7.86
C GLU A 22 7.38 2.87 -7.82
N LYS A 23 6.09 3.05 -8.11
CA LYS A 23 5.41 4.35 -8.04
C LYS A 23 4.88 4.65 -6.63
N SER A 24 4.97 3.68 -5.72
CA SER A 24 4.44 3.80 -4.36
C SER A 24 5.46 4.49 -3.45
N THR A 25 5.00 5.47 -2.67
CA THR A 25 5.84 6.10 -1.63
C THR A 25 5.94 5.23 -0.38
N GLN A 26 4.88 4.48 -0.08
CA GLN A 26 4.80 3.64 1.10
C GLN A 26 3.94 2.41 0.80
N VAL A 27 4.30 1.30 1.43
CA VAL A 27 3.58 0.05 1.31
C VAL A 27 3.03 -0.36 2.66
N VAL A 28 1.74 -0.71 2.70
CA VAL A 28 1.13 -1.36 3.87
C VAL A 28 1.14 -2.86 3.63
N ALA A 29 1.89 -3.58 4.46
CA ALA A 29 1.96 -5.04 4.45
C ALA A 29 1.07 -5.61 5.57
N THR A 30 0.15 -6.50 5.22
CA THR A 30 -0.72 -7.18 6.18
C THR A 30 -0.39 -8.67 6.18
N GLY A 31 -0.27 -9.26 7.37
CA GLY A 31 0.25 -10.61 7.49
C GLY A 31 0.41 -11.06 8.93
N LYS A 32 1.27 -12.07 9.13
CA LYS A 32 1.59 -12.66 10.43
C LYS A 32 3.10 -12.76 10.62
N MET A 33 3.56 -12.60 11.85
CA MET A 33 4.95 -12.89 12.20
C MET A 33 5.15 -14.41 12.26
N GLY A 34 6.16 -14.93 11.56
CA GLY A 34 6.54 -16.33 11.57
C GLY A 34 8.04 -16.47 11.75
N ASP A 35 8.47 -17.20 12.77
CA ASP A 35 9.87 -17.33 13.18
C ASP A 35 10.58 -15.97 13.32
N LYS A 36 11.35 -15.57 12.30
CA LYS A 36 12.13 -14.33 12.24
C LYS A 36 11.78 -13.47 11.03
N VAL A 37 10.67 -13.78 10.36
CA VAL A 37 10.21 -13.09 9.15
C VAL A 37 8.74 -12.71 9.26
N PHE A 38 8.36 -11.62 8.61
CA PHE A 38 6.96 -11.27 8.46
C PHE A 38 6.39 -11.92 7.20
N LEU A 39 5.46 -12.86 7.36
CA LEU A 39 4.75 -13.52 6.27
C LEU A 39 3.56 -12.66 5.86
N CYS A 40 3.72 -11.96 4.74
CA CYS A 40 2.75 -11.00 4.23
C CYS A 40 1.74 -11.69 3.29
N SER A 41 0.45 -11.55 3.58
CA SER A 41 -0.66 -12.10 2.79
C SER A 41 -1.24 -11.10 1.80
N SER A 42 -1.12 -9.80 2.09
CA SER A 42 -1.56 -8.73 1.19
C SER A 42 -0.73 -7.46 1.31
N VAL A 43 -0.62 -6.77 0.18
CA VAL A 43 0.13 -5.53 0.03
C VAL A 43 -0.81 -4.46 -0.52
N LEU A 44 -0.89 -3.31 0.17
CA LEU A 44 -1.58 -2.12 -0.29
C LEU A 44 -0.55 -1.03 -0.58
N LEU A 45 -0.54 -0.54 -1.82
CA LEU A 45 0.33 0.55 -2.24
C LEU A 45 -0.30 1.90 -1.88
N LYS A 46 0.51 2.81 -1.32
CA LYS A 46 0.15 4.22 -1.20
C LYS A 46 0.82 5.01 -2.33
N CYS A 47 0.02 5.76 -3.07
CA CYS A 47 0.51 6.71 -4.07
C CYS A 47 0.70 8.10 -3.44
N PRO A 48 1.72 8.87 -3.85
CA PRO A 48 1.94 10.23 -3.35
C PRO A 48 0.74 11.15 -3.63
N SER A 49 0.10 10.99 -4.80
CA SER A 49 -1.01 11.82 -5.27
C SER A 49 -2.25 11.86 -4.37
N LYS A 50 -2.42 10.89 -3.45
CA LYS A 50 -3.55 10.87 -2.52
C LYS A 50 -3.33 11.78 -1.29
N TYR A 51 -2.08 12.12 -0.97
CA TYR A 51 -1.72 12.89 0.24
C TYR A 51 -0.97 14.20 -0.08
N GLU A 52 -0.36 14.31 -1.26
CA GLU A 52 0.30 15.51 -1.78
C GLU A 52 -0.70 16.53 -2.37
N GLY A 53 -1.84 16.69 -1.71
CA GLY A 53 -2.87 17.66 -2.04
C GLY A 53 -3.65 17.94 -0.77
N GLY A 54 -3.38 19.07 -0.13
CA GLY A 54 -3.93 19.49 1.17
C GLY A 54 -5.43 19.78 1.18
N SER A 55 -6.23 18.98 0.47
CA SER A 55 -7.70 19.01 0.50
C SER A 55 -8.18 17.56 0.31
N PRO A 56 -9.05 17.03 1.18
CA PRO A 56 -9.67 15.73 0.93
C PRO A 56 -10.36 15.79 -0.43
N ALA A 57 -9.86 15.01 -1.38
CA ALA A 57 -10.44 14.91 -2.71
C ALA A 57 -11.93 14.57 -2.54
N GLN A 58 -12.80 15.48 -2.96
CA GLN A 58 -14.21 15.19 -3.08
C GLN A 58 -14.34 14.00 -4.02
N ILE A 59 -14.97 12.95 -3.52
CA ILE A 59 -15.32 11.78 -4.33
C ILE A 59 -16.29 12.29 -5.39
N GLU A 60 -15.83 12.43 -6.64
CA GLU A 60 -16.73 12.58 -7.78
C GLU A 60 -17.60 11.33 -7.82
N THR A 61 -18.84 11.47 -7.37
CA THR A 61 -19.83 10.42 -7.50
C THR A 61 -20.23 10.44 -8.96
N GLN A 62 -19.77 9.44 -9.73
CA GLN A 62 -20.20 9.28 -11.11
C GLN A 62 -21.67 8.84 -11.12
N THR A 63 -22.59 9.81 -11.15
CA THR A 63 -23.99 9.55 -11.46
C THR A 63 -24.05 9.10 -12.92
N ILE A 64 -24.20 7.79 -13.14
CA ILE A 64 -24.66 7.26 -14.42
C ILE A 64 -26.15 7.64 -14.52
N ILE A 65 -26.43 8.75 -15.18
CA ILE A 65 -27.74 8.99 -15.78
C ILE A 65 -27.81 8.10 -17.03
N ASN A 66 -28.65 7.06 -16.98
CA ASN A 66 -29.13 6.39 -18.17
C ASN A 66 -30.37 7.16 -18.64
N ASP A 67 -30.29 7.77 -19.82
CA ASP A 67 -31.46 8.21 -20.60
C ASP A 67 -32.18 7.00 -21.21
#